data_AF-A0A957J8G1-F1
#
_entry.id   AF-A0A957J8G1-F1
#
_cell.length_a   1.000
_cell.length_b   1.000
_cell.length_c   1.000
_cell.angle_alpha   90.00
_cell.angle_beta   90.00
_cell.angle_gamma   90.00
#
_symmetry.space_group_name_H-M   'P 1'
#
loop_
_entity.id
_entity.type
_entity.pdbx_description
1 polymer ?
#
loop_
_entity_poly.entity_id
_entity_poly.type
_entity_poly.pdbx_seq_one_letter_code
_entity_poly.pdbx_strand_id
1 'polypeptide(L)'
;MTMQLTDGEELNKWRSGPNPYWREDASWFFGREWFFTWLEQGLAEEGASTSDPEMKALPLLCLCGAASIGKTATLNQIEHGRLGNYVVPVRLSARELVNETEVLQNNWQNWLWDITKLIITTLREQGLELRWPQKKDFMADPAQSFRIFLLAAVTQQMSGQRLLLMVDDVDRLPDSGEVRSLLRALLTASAYYPWFRILLTMRQEADSFITETRLTNYAYKAQTMRDLNSDAAVSFLRQPVPYRLYGDVERYVLALTQRHPYYLQQLCGLLFERWRTYKLREITLADVALVARSEAYLRLKPPLHPRMVTAASVMQTLTWENKAAEFAKPNGRGSSIGLVALVIIVVLLMAGLLAVPGTRQSLLEAAGLVETAVPTATLDVRATVVMETTQTAVAVAALATHTPTPTLTPTMTPTLTPTAVPSPTETPHPPTPPPPPPPPPPPPPPP
;
A
#
# COMPACT_ATOMS: atom_id res chain seq x y z
N MET A 1 22.25 -9.41 9.03
CA MET A 1 23.17 -8.53 9.78
C MET A 1 22.38 -7.97 10.95
N THR A 2 22.42 -8.64 12.10
CA THR A 2 21.64 -8.24 13.28
C THR A 2 22.50 -7.24 14.04
N MET A 3 22.22 -5.95 13.89
CA MET A 3 22.85 -4.91 14.72
C MET A 3 22.52 -5.25 16.18
N GLN A 4 23.50 -5.73 16.93
CA GLN A 4 23.36 -5.82 18.38
C GLN A 4 23.47 -4.40 18.91
N LEU A 5 22.33 -3.73 19.06
CA LEU A 5 22.21 -2.45 19.74
C LEU A 5 22.57 -2.69 21.22
N THR A 6 23.86 -2.62 21.56
CA THR A 6 24.34 -2.70 22.94
C THR A 6 24.23 -1.36 23.66
N ASP A 7 24.02 -0.27 22.93
CA ASP A 7 24.04 1.07 23.50
C ASP A 7 22.63 1.54 23.86
N GLY A 8 22.41 1.80 25.16
CA GLY A 8 21.15 2.30 25.69
C GLY A 8 20.71 3.64 25.10
N GLU A 9 21.64 4.41 24.54
CA GLU A 9 21.35 5.69 23.86
C GLU A 9 20.57 5.50 22.56
N GLU A 10 20.94 4.53 21.72
CA GLU A 10 20.22 4.26 20.47
C GLU A 10 18.80 3.77 20.74
N LEU A 11 18.64 2.90 21.73
CA LEU A 11 17.32 2.44 22.19
C LEU A 11 16.44 3.60 22.65
N ASN A 12 17.00 4.59 23.35
CA ASN A 12 16.26 5.76 23.78
C ASN A 12 15.84 6.65 22.59
N LYS A 13 16.71 6.81 21.57
CA LYS A 13 16.39 7.54 20.34
C LYS A 13 15.20 6.92 19.60
N TRP A 14 15.17 5.58 19.50
CA TRP A 14 14.04 4.87 18.90
C TRP A 14 12.74 5.05 19.70
N ARG A 15 12.82 5.05 21.03
CA ARG A 15 11.65 5.26 21.90
C ARG A 15 11.11 6.68 21.81
N SER A 16 11.95 7.71 21.62
CA SER A 16 11.47 9.09 21.44
C SER A 16 11.02 9.40 20.01
N GLY A 17 11.44 8.61 19.03
CA GLY A 17 11.13 8.85 17.62
C GLY A 17 9.67 8.56 17.24
N PRO A 18 9.23 9.01 16.05
CA PRO A 18 7.94 8.64 15.50
C PRO A 18 7.94 7.16 15.14
N ASN A 19 6.79 6.51 15.35
CA ASN A 19 6.58 5.09 15.07
C ASN A 19 6.92 4.80 13.60
N PRO A 20 7.87 3.90 13.33
CA PRO A 20 8.37 3.66 11.98
C PRO A 20 7.28 3.08 11.05
N TYR A 21 6.26 2.40 11.59
CA TYR A 21 5.18 1.83 10.78
C TYR A 21 4.14 2.85 10.32
N TRP A 22 4.13 4.07 10.88
CA TRP A 22 3.22 5.14 10.47
C TRP A 22 3.88 6.18 9.57
N ARG A 23 5.16 5.98 9.23
CA ARG A 23 5.86 6.86 8.32
C ARG A 23 5.45 6.54 6.88
N GLU A 24 5.41 7.59 6.08
CA GLU A 24 5.19 7.49 4.63
C GLU A 24 6.51 7.51 3.84
N ASP A 25 7.63 7.26 4.51
CA ASP A 25 8.96 7.27 3.92
C ASP A 25 9.17 6.08 2.97
N ALA A 26 9.78 6.38 1.82
CA ALA A 26 10.10 5.41 0.78
C ALA A 26 11.04 4.27 1.21
N SER A 27 11.71 4.41 2.36
CA SER A 27 12.65 3.41 2.86
C SER A 27 12.01 2.09 3.30
N TRP A 28 10.71 2.05 3.60
CA TRP A 28 10.05 0.84 4.12
C TRP A 28 9.03 0.24 3.15
N PHE A 29 9.43 0.14 1.89
CA PHE A 29 8.63 -0.46 0.83
C PHE A 29 9.17 -1.84 0.47
N PHE A 30 8.40 -2.90 0.77
CA PHE A 30 8.86 -4.29 0.69
C PHE A 30 8.01 -5.15 -0.25
N GLY A 31 8.65 -6.02 -1.04
CA GLY A 31 7.98 -7.13 -1.75
C GLY A 31 7.10 -6.70 -2.91
N ARG A 32 7.38 -5.53 -3.45
CA ARG A 32 6.62 -4.86 -4.51
C ARG A 32 7.55 -4.36 -5.62
N GLU A 33 8.81 -4.76 -5.59
CA GLU A 33 9.83 -4.42 -6.59
C GLU A 33 9.43 -4.91 -7.98
N TRP A 34 8.82 -6.11 -8.03
CA TRP A 34 8.29 -6.71 -9.25
C TRP A 34 7.30 -5.81 -9.98
N PHE A 35 6.53 -4.99 -9.25
CA PHE A 35 5.56 -4.08 -9.85
C PHE A 35 6.25 -2.97 -10.63
N PHE A 36 7.34 -2.41 -10.10
CA PHE A 36 8.09 -1.38 -10.82
C PHE A 36 8.68 -1.97 -12.09
N THR A 37 9.26 -3.17 -12.05
CA THR A 37 9.75 -3.83 -13.27
C THR A 37 8.64 -4.03 -14.30
N TRP A 38 7.45 -4.47 -13.87
CA TRP A 38 6.28 -4.61 -14.76
C TRP A 38 5.84 -3.26 -15.35
N LEU A 39 5.83 -2.21 -14.53
CA LEU A 39 5.45 -0.87 -14.94
C LEU A 39 6.46 -0.30 -15.92
N GLU A 40 7.76 -0.40 -15.64
CA GLU A 40 8.84 0.02 -16.53
C GLU A 40 8.77 -0.68 -17.88
N GLN A 41 8.46 -1.98 -17.91
CA GLN A 41 8.21 -2.70 -19.16
C GLN A 41 6.99 -2.14 -19.91
N GLY A 42 5.86 -1.94 -19.22
CA GLY A 42 4.65 -1.37 -19.84
C GLY A 42 4.83 0.08 -20.30
N LEU A 43 5.71 0.85 -19.66
CA LEU A 43 6.13 2.15 -20.15
C LEU A 43 7.03 1.95 -21.38
N ALA A 44 8.13 1.20 -21.26
CA ALA A 44 9.13 0.99 -22.31
C ALA A 44 8.58 0.37 -23.59
N GLU A 45 7.47 -0.36 -23.54
CA GLU A 45 6.68 -0.75 -24.71
C GLU A 45 6.35 0.51 -25.54
N GLU A 46 7.18 0.76 -26.55
CA GLU A 46 6.84 1.55 -27.71
C GLU A 46 5.86 0.70 -28.50
N GLY A 47 4.75 1.29 -28.97
CA GLY A 47 3.74 0.57 -29.74
C GLY A 47 4.47 -0.13 -30.88
N ALA A 48 4.65 -1.45 -30.76
CA ALA A 48 5.66 -2.15 -31.55
C ALA A 48 5.45 -1.78 -33.01
N SER A 49 6.48 -1.38 -33.74
CA SER A 49 6.38 -1.04 -35.15
C SER A 49 5.88 -2.26 -35.94
N THR A 50 4.57 -2.46 -36.02
CA THR A 50 3.94 -3.30 -37.04
C THR A 50 3.45 -2.37 -38.10
N SER A 51 3.64 -2.81 -39.32
CA SER A 51 3.19 -2.24 -40.58
C SER A 51 1.68 -1.99 -40.71
N ASP A 52 0.92 -2.07 -39.61
CA ASP A 52 -0.51 -1.81 -39.57
C ASP A 52 -0.79 -0.48 -38.86
N PRO A 53 -0.95 0.63 -39.61
CA PRO A 53 -1.03 1.98 -39.08
C PRO A 53 -2.35 2.29 -38.35
N GLU A 54 -3.36 1.42 -38.41
CA GLU A 54 -4.70 1.74 -37.90
C GLU A 54 -4.94 1.39 -36.42
N MET A 55 -4.17 0.51 -35.78
CA MET A 55 -4.48 0.09 -34.40
C MET A 55 -3.27 -0.34 -33.57
N LYS A 56 -2.37 0.58 -33.24
CA LYS A 56 -1.46 0.37 -32.10
C LYS A 56 -1.60 1.44 -31.03
N ALA A 57 -2.77 1.42 -30.40
CA ALA A 57 -2.93 2.07 -29.11
C ALA A 57 -2.02 1.38 -28.08
N LEU A 58 -1.25 2.19 -27.35
CA LEU A 58 -0.47 1.73 -26.22
C LEU A 58 -1.42 1.21 -25.13
N PRO A 59 -1.07 0.10 -24.46
CA PRO A 59 -1.98 -0.51 -23.52
C PRO A 59 -2.24 0.40 -22.31
N LEU A 60 -3.50 0.52 -21.92
CA LEU A 60 -3.89 1.06 -20.62
C LEU A 60 -3.31 0.17 -19.51
N LEU A 61 -2.64 0.76 -18.53
CA LEU A 61 -2.05 0.01 -17.42
C LEU A 61 -3.05 -0.07 -16.26
N CYS A 62 -3.32 -1.26 -15.75
CA CYS A 62 -4.27 -1.48 -14.66
C CYS A 62 -3.59 -2.21 -13.49
N LEU A 63 -3.62 -1.63 -12.30
CA LEU A 63 -3.21 -2.24 -11.04
C LEU A 63 -4.43 -2.62 -10.21
N CYS A 64 -4.74 -3.91 -10.20
CA CYS A 64 -5.88 -4.48 -9.48
C CYS A 64 -5.46 -5.00 -8.11
N GLY A 65 -6.39 -5.16 -7.18
CA GLY A 65 -6.16 -5.89 -5.93
C GLY A 65 -7.05 -5.42 -4.78
N ALA A 66 -7.09 -6.19 -3.71
CA ALA A 66 -7.95 -5.91 -2.55
C ALA A 66 -7.73 -4.49 -1.96
N ALA A 67 -8.71 -4.02 -1.17
CA ALA A 67 -8.57 -2.77 -0.45
C ALA A 67 -7.36 -2.84 0.49
N SER A 68 -6.58 -1.75 0.57
CA SER A 68 -5.43 -1.64 1.47
C SER A 68 -4.31 -2.68 1.25
N ILE A 69 -4.22 -3.28 0.06
CA ILE A 69 -3.14 -4.22 -0.33
C ILE A 69 -1.80 -3.53 -0.68
N GLY A 70 -1.75 -2.19 -0.58
CA GLY A 70 -0.57 -1.37 -0.88
C GLY A 70 -0.58 -0.67 -2.25
N LYS A 71 -1.72 -0.59 -2.95
CA LYS A 71 -1.83 0.12 -4.24
C LYS A 71 -1.46 1.60 -4.12
N THR A 72 -2.14 2.35 -3.27
CA THR A 72 -1.85 3.78 -3.02
C THR A 72 -0.42 3.99 -2.52
N ALA A 73 0.08 3.13 -1.61
CA ALA A 73 1.47 3.21 -1.16
C ALA A 73 2.47 3.02 -2.32
N THR A 74 2.14 2.18 -3.29
CA THR A 74 2.95 1.99 -4.52
C THR A 74 2.92 3.24 -5.39
N LEU A 75 1.77 3.89 -5.56
CA LEU A 75 1.68 5.16 -6.28
C LEU A 75 2.52 6.24 -5.60
N ASN A 76 2.47 6.33 -4.27
CA ASN A 76 3.31 7.26 -3.51
C ASN A 76 4.79 7.00 -3.78
N GLN A 77 5.24 5.75 -3.86
CA GLN A 77 6.65 5.47 -4.23
C GLN A 77 7.02 6.04 -5.61
N ILE A 78 6.10 5.94 -6.58
CA ILE A 78 6.33 6.53 -7.91
C ILE A 78 6.46 8.05 -7.80
N GLU A 79 5.57 8.72 -7.06
CA GLU A 79 5.66 10.17 -6.80
C GLU A 79 6.99 10.58 -6.17
N HIS A 80 7.54 9.75 -5.28
CA HIS A 80 8.84 9.95 -4.65
C HIS A 80 10.03 9.59 -5.56
N GLY A 81 9.82 9.45 -6.88
CA GLY A 81 10.89 9.26 -7.85
C GLY A 81 11.42 7.82 -7.94
N ARG A 82 10.66 6.81 -7.49
CA ARG A 82 11.09 5.41 -7.58
C ARG A 82 11.34 4.93 -9.01
N LEU A 83 10.66 5.51 -9.99
CA LEU A 83 10.88 5.27 -11.42
C LEU A 83 11.96 6.19 -12.03
N GLY A 84 12.68 6.96 -11.23
CA GLY A 84 13.67 7.93 -11.70
C GLY A 84 13.07 9.12 -12.46
N ASN A 85 13.96 9.98 -12.96
CA ASN A 85 13.58 11.28 -13.53
C ASN A 85 13.05 11.21 -14.97
N TYR A 86 12.95 10.02 -15.56
CA TYR A 86 12.39 9.84 -16.91
C TYR A 86 10.86 9.70 -16.89
N VAL A 87 10.24 9.56 -15.71
CA VAL A 87 8.79 9.57 -15.54
C VAL A 87 8.40 10.77 -14.69
N VAL A 88 7.46 11.56 -15.17
CA VAL A 88 6.78 12.60 -14.41
C VAL A 88 5.42 12.04 -13.97
N PRO A 89 5.26 11.67 -12.69
CA PRO A 89 4.00 11.16 -12.18
C PRO A 89 3.01 12.28 -11.87
N VAL A 90 1.75 12.07 -12.23
CA VAL A 90 0.63 12.95 -11.86
C VAL A 90 -0.45 12.07 -11.24
N ARG A 91 -0.74 12.23 -9.94
CA ARG A 91 -1.70 11.39 -9.23
C ARG A 91 -3.03 12.09 -9.02
N LEU A 92 -4.10 11.37 -9.32
CA LEU A 92 -5.48 11.79 -9.14
C LEU A 92 -6.21 10.74 -8.30
N SER A 93 -6.85 11.15 -7.21
CA SER A 93 -7.77 10.24 -6.51
C SER A 93 -9.16 10.33 -7.11
N ALA A 94 -9.73 9.21 -7.55
CA ALA A 94 -11.13 9.15 -7.94
C ALA A 94 -12.08 9.55 -6.80
N ARG A 95 -11.66 9.41 -5.54
CA ARG A 95 -12.46 9.89 -4.39
C ARG A 95 -12.54 11.41 -4.35
N GLU A 96 -11.46 12.10 -4.68
CA GLU A 96 -11.42 13.57 -4.74
C GLU A 96 -12.34 14.07 -5.86
N LEU A 97 -12.41 13.36 -6.99
CA LEU A 97 -13.34 13.67 -8.07
C LEU A 97 -14.83 13.52 -7.67
N VAL A 98 -15.13 12.63 -6.72
CA VAL A 98 -16.50 12.30 -6.30
C VAL A 98 -16.94 13.07 -5.04
N ASN A 99 -16.01 13.57 -4.23
CA ASN A 99 -16.30 14.05 -2.88
C ASN A 99 -16.78 15.50 -2.74
N GLU A 100 -17.13 16.18 -3.83
CA GLU A 100 -17.80 17.47 -3.73
C GLU A 100 -19.29 17.26 -4.05
N THR A 101 -20.15 17.88 -3.25
CA THR A 101 -21.63 17.91 -3.30
C THR A 101 -22.23 18.31 -4.67
N GLU A 102 -21.39 18.41 -5.70
CA GLU A 102 -21.60 18.75 -7.10
C GLU A 102 -21.52 17.55 -8.06
N VAL A 103 -21.48 16.29 -7.61
CA VAL A 103 -21.51 15.12 -8.53
C VAL A 103 -22.71 15.15 -9.50
N LEU A 104 -23.78 15.86 -9.16
CA LEU A 104 -24.93 16.07 -10.04
C LEU A 104 -24.77 17.24 -11.05
N GLN A 105 -23.75 18.09 -10.87
CA GLN A 105 -23.48 19.25 -11.75
C GLN A 105 -22.14 19.15 -12.49
N ASN A 106 -21.20 18.32 -12.02
CA ASN A 106 -19.90 18.17 -12.65
C ASN A 106 -19.95 17.19 -13.83
N ASN A 107 -20.05 17.79 -15.02
CA ASN A 107 -19.83 17.13 -16.31
C ASN A 107 -18.35 16.74 -16.46
N TRP A 108 -18.05 15.66 -17.19
CA TRP A 108 -16.69 15.16 -17.48
C TRP A 108 -15.69 16.23 -17.94
N GLN A 109 -16.20 17.31 -18.53
CA GLN A 109 -15.43 18.47 -18.97
C GLN A 109 -14.74 19.21 -17.81
N ASN A 110 -15.41 19.34 -16.66
CA ASN A 110 -14.84 19.94 -15.44
C ASN A 110 -13.75 19.03 -14.87
N TRP A 111 -13.97 17.71 -14.83
CA TRP A 111 -12.93 16.77 -14.40
C TRP A 111 -11.71 16.81 -15.31
N LEU A 112 -11.88 16.87 -16.63
CA LEU A 112 -10.76 16.97 -17.56
C LEU A 112 -10.00 18.31 -17.40
N TRP A 113 -10.72 19.38 -17.08
CA TRP A 113 -10.11 20.66 -16.71
C TRP A 113 -9.31 20.57 -15.40
N ASP A 114 -9.82 19.89 -14.38
CA ASP A 114 -9.11 19.69 -13.12
C ASP A 114 -7.84 18.86 -13.30
N ILE A 115 -7.91 17.80 -14.12
CA ILE A 115 -6.74 17.01 -14.54
C ILE A 115 -5.74 17.89 -15.30
N THR A 116 -6.22 18.76 -16.20
CA THR A 116 -5.37 19.73 -16.91
C THR A 116 -4.62 20.62 -15.92
N LYS A 117 -5.33 21.15 -14.91
CA LYS A 117 -4.69 22.00 -13.90
C LYS A 117 -3.65 21.23 -13.10
N LEU A 118 -3.97 20.02 -12.69
CA LEU A 118 -3.07 19.16 -11.95
C LEU A 118 -1.78 18.90 -12.75
N ILE A 119 -1.89 18.50 -14.02
CA ILE A 119 -0.75 18.26 -14.91
C ILE A 119 0.11 19.53 -15.05
N ILE A 120 -0.49 20.69 -15.30
CA ILE A 120 0.25 21.97 -15.45
C ILE A 120 0.99 22.32 -14.16
N THR A 121 0.32 22.20 -13.01
CA THR A 121 0.94 22.47 -11.70
C THR A 121 2.14 21.56 -11.46
N THR A 122 1.98 20.26 -11.63
CA THR A 122 3.07 19.29 -11.44
C THR A 122 4.24 19.55 -12.39
N LEU A 123 3.99 19.85 -13.67
CA LEU A 123 5.06 20.14 -14.63
C LEU A 123 5.76 21.47 -14.33
N ARG A 124 5.03 22.49 -13.86
CA ARG A 124 5.63 23.77 -13.42
C ARG A 124 6.50 23.61 -12.18
N GLU A 125 6.12 22.75 -11.24
CA GLU A 125 6.96 22.39 -10.08
C GLU A 125 8.28 21.72 -10.50
N GLN A 126 8.30 21.07 -11.67
CA GLN A 126 9.50 20.53 -12.32
C GLN A 126 10.26 21.57 -13.18
N GLY A 127 9.83 22.83 -13.16
CA GLY A 127 10.48 23.93 -13.87
C GLY A 127 10.01 24.15 -15.31
N LEU A 128 8.96 23.47 -15.78
CA LEU A 128 8.42 23.69 -17.13
C LEU A 128 7.53 24.93 -17.18
N GLU A 129 7.76 25.80 -18.16
CA GLU A 129 6.98 27.01 -18.38
C GLU A 129 5.79 26.74 -19.31
N LEU A 130 4.72 26.18 -18.74
CA LEU A 130 3.46 25.93 -19.46
C LEU A 130 2.48 27.07 -19.25
N ARG A 131 1.77 27.50 -20.29
CA ARG A 131 0.70 28.51 -20.19
C ARG A 131 -0.60 27.86 -19.73
N TRP A 132 -1.36 28.57 -18.90
CA TRP A 132 -2.71 28.17 -18.53
C TRP A 132 -3.65 28.34 -19.73
N PRO A 133 -4.39 27.31 -20.16
CA PRO A 133 -5.47 27.48 -21.13
C PRO A 133 -6.55 28.40 -20.54
N GLN A 134 -7.28 29.13 -21.38
CA GLN A 134 -8.46 29.86 -20.90
C GLN A 134 -9.59 28.86 -20.66
N LYS A 135 -10.22 28.90 -19.46
CA LYS A 135 -11.30 27.96 -19.12
C LYS A 135 -12.44 28.01 -20.13
N LYS A 136 -12.81 29.21 -20.60
CA LYS A 136 -13.88 29.39 -21.59
C LYS A 136 -13.60 28.64 -22.90
N ASP A 137 -12.39 28.78 -23.43
CA ASP A 137 -11.98 28.13 -24.68
C ASP A 137 -11.86 26.62 -24.49
N PHE A 138 -11.33 26.19 -23.34
CA PHE A 138 -11.24 24.78 -22.99
C PHE A 138 -12.63 24.13 -22.94
N MET A 139 -13.63 24.78 -22.35
CA MET A 139 -14.99 24.24 -22.22
C MET A 139 -15.73 24.16 -23.56
N ALA A 140 -15.31 24.91 -24.59
CA ALA A 140 -15.90 24.82 -25.92
C ALA A 140 -15.56 23.50 -26.63
N ASP A 141 -14.33 23.00 -26.45
CA ASP A 141 -13.93 21.65 -26.87
C ASP A 141 -12.87 21.08 -25.91
N PRO A 142 -13.29 20.41 -24.83
CA PRO A 142 -12.38 19.94 -23.78
C PRO A 142 -11.40 18.87 -24.25
N ALA A 143 -11.86 17.95 -25.09
CA ALA A 143 -11.03 16.85 -25.58
C ALA A 143 -9.96 17.37 -26.55
N GLN A 144 -10.34 18.22 -27.51
CA GLN A 144 -9.39 18.83 -28.42
C GLN A 144 -8.44 19.77 -27.68
N SER A 145 -8.95 20.55 -26.72
CA SER A 145 -8.13 21.49 -25.95
C SER A 145 -7.10 20.80 -25.07
N PHE A 146 -7.51 19.72 -24.39
CA PHE A 146 -6.59 18.87 -23.64
C PHE A 146 -5.49 18.30 -24.55
N ARG A 147 -5.86 17.76 -25.72
CA ARG A 147 -4.91 17.16 -26.64
C ARG A 147 -3.96 18.20 -27.25
N ILE A 148 -4.50 19.23 -27.88
CA ILE A 148 -3.71 20.15 -28.72
C ILE A 148 -3.05 21.24 -27.87
N PHE A 149 -3.76 21.88 -26.93
CA PHE A 149 -3.18 23.00 -26.20
C PHE A 149 -2.29 22.55 -25.05
N LEU A 150 -2.71 21.54 -24.29
CA LEU A 150 -1.89 21.05 -23.19
C LEU A 150 -0.81 20.09 -23.71
N LEU A 151 -1.19 18.92 -24.24
CA LEU A 151 -0.21 17.86 -24.49
C LEU A 151 0.77 18.20 -25.63
N ALA A 152 0.35 18.94 -26.67
CA ALA A 152 1.30 19.38 -27.69
C ALA A 152 2.34 20.38 -27.14
N ALA A 153 1.94 21.31 -26.26
CA ALA A 153 2.86 22.23 -25.61
C ALA A 153 3.83 21.49 -24.68
N VAL A 154 3.32 20.50 -23.95
CA VAL A 154 4.14 19.62 -23.09
C VAL A 154 5.15 18.82 -23.92
N THR A 155 4.75 18.30 -25.10
CA THR A 155 5.63 17.54 -26.00
C THR A 155 6.87 18.34 -26.40
N GLN A 156 6.74 19.66 -26.58
CA GLN A 156 7.87 20.52 -26.98
C GLN A 156 8.90 20.72 -25.86
N GLN A 157 8.50 20.52 -24.60
CA GLN A 157 9.35 20.77 -23.43
C GLN A 157 9.84 19.48 -22.75
N MET A 158 9.10 18.37 -22.86
CA MET A 158 9.49 17.06 -22.30
C MET A 158 10.42 16.30 -23.25
N SER A 159 11.72 16.58 -23.18
CA SER A 159 12.74 15.88 -23.98
C SER A 159 13.02 14.47 -23.43
N GLY A 160 12.25 13.49 -23.90
CA GLY A 160 12.46 12.06 -23.60
C GLY A 160 11.89 11.59 -22.26
N GLN A 161 11.26 12.49 -21.50
CA GLN A 161 10.47 12.12 -20.31
C GLN A 161 9.08 11.62 -20.70
N ARG A 162 8.47 10.82 -19.82
CA ARG A 162 7.12 10.28 -19.96
C ARG A 162 6.22 10.86 -18.89
N LEU A 163 5.03 11.28 -19.25
CA LEU A 163 4.01 11.72 -18.31
C LEU A 163 3.14 10.53 -17.93
N LEU A 164 3.07 10.19 -16.65
CA LEU A 164 2.26 9.08 -16.14
C LEU A 164 1.11 9.62 -15.28
N LEU A 165 -0.09 9.61 -15.83
CA LEU A 165 -1.31 9.92 -15.08
C LEU A 165 -1.76 8.67 -14.30
N MET A 166 -1.70 8.75 -12.97
CA MET A 166 -2.08 7.69 -12.05
C MET A 166 -3.45 8.02 -11.44
N VAL A 167 -4.48 7.25 -11.79
CA VAL A 167 -5.84 7.43 -11.25
C VAL A 167 -6.09 6.36 -10.19
N ASP A 168 -6.09 6.77 -8.92
CA ASP A 168 -6.27 5.89 -7.77
C ASP A 168 -7.76 5.64 -7.48
N ASP A 169 -8.11 4.41 -7.10
CA ASP A 169 -9.46 3.97 -6.73
C ASP A 169 -10.53 4.23 -7.81
N VAL A 170 -10.23 3.97 -9.09
CA VAL A 170 -11.14 4.29 -10.21
C VAL A 170 -12.49 3.57 -10.12
N ASP A 171 -12.57 2.43 -9.42
CA ASP A 171 -13.81 1.71 -9.13
C ASP A 171 -14.78 2.49 -8.21
N ARG A 172 -14.35 3.63 -7.65
CA ARG A 172 -15.21 4.55 -6.90
C ARG A 172 -15.97 5.54 -7.77
N LEU A 173 -15.57 5.69 -9.03
CA LEU A 173 -16.28 6.55 -9.96
C LEU A 173 -17.67 5.95 -10.25
N PRO A 174 -18.74 6.77 -10.33
CA PRO A 174 -20.06 6.27 -10.69
C PRO A 174 -20.04 5.70 -12.11
N ASP A 175 -20.76 4.61 -12.35
CA ASP A 175 -20.97 4.11 -13.72
C ASP A 175 -21.91 5.06 -14.48
N SER A 176 -21.31 6.09 -15.08
CA SER A 176 -22.02 7.15 -15.79
C SER A 176 -21.49 7.31 -17.22
N GLY A 177 -22.29 7.91 -18.10
CA GLY A 177 -21.82 8.33 -19.42
C GLY A 177 -20.65 9.32 -19.36
N GLU A 178 -20.60 10.12 -18.30
CA GLU A 178 -19.59 11.14 -18.05
C GLU A 178 -18.21 10.52 -17.79
N VAL A 179 -18.14 9.54 -16.88
CA VAL A 179 -16.88 8.83 -16.57
C VAL A 179 -16.33 8.13 -17.80
N ARG A 180 -17.20 7.49 -18.60
CA ARG A 180 -16.80 6.86 -19.86
C ARG A 180 -16.27 7.87 -20.87
N SER A 181 -16.87 9.06 -20.94
CA SER A 181 -16.42 10.15 -21.82
C SER A 181 -15.06 10.69 -21.40
N LEU A 182 -14.85 10.88 -20.08
CA LEU A 182 -13.55 11.26 -19.52
C LEU A 182 -12.47 10.23 -19.86
N LEU A 183 -12.69 8.96 -19.53
CA LEU A 183 -11.72 7.89 -19.78
C LEU A 183 -11.41 7.76 -21.27
N ARG A 184 -12.43 7.86 -22.15
CA ARG A 184 -12.23 7.84 -23.61
C ARG A 184 -11.38 9.02 -24.08
N ALA A 185 -11.60 10.23 -23.57
CA ALA A 185 -10.81 11.40 -23.92
C ALA A 185 -9.33 11.21 -23.51
N LEU A 186 -9.09 10.72 -22.29
CA LEU A 186 -7.75 10.43 -21.78
C LEU A 186 -7.05 9.33 -22.60
N LEU A 187 -7.74 8.22 -22.90
CA LEU A 187 -7.19 7.10 -23.69
C LEU A 187 -6.91 7.49 -25.14
N THR A 188 -7.77 8.32 -25.72
CA THR A 188 -7.53 8.86 -27.07
C THR A 188 -6.28 9.76 -27.07
N ALA A 189 -6.10 10.54 -26.01
CA ALA A 189 -4.90 11.35 -25.85
C ALA A 189 -3.64 10.49 -25.64
N SER A 190 -3.68 9.42 -24.85
CA SER A 190 -2.53 8.51 -24.66
C SER A 190 -2.19 7.71 -25.91
N ALA A 191 -3.19 7.39 -26.75
CA ALA A 191 -2.95 6.77 -28.05
C ALA A 191 -2.26 7.74 -29.02
N TYR A 192 -2.61 9.03 -28.98
CA TYR A 192 -2.00 10.05 -29.83
C TYR A 192 -0.59 10.46 -29.37
N TYR A 193 -0.33 10.47 -28.06
CA TYR A 193 0.96 10.87 -27.47
C TYR A 193 1.65 9.69 -26.77
N PRO A 194 2.60 9.00 -27.43
CA PRO A 194 3.28 7.84 -26.86
C PRO A 194 4.16 8.10 -25.63
N TRP A 195 4.36 9.34 -25.21
CA TRP A 195 5.00 9.68 -23.94
C TRP A 195 3.99 9.87 -22.79
N PHE A 196 2.69 9.98 -23.10
CA PHE A 196 1.61 10.05 -22.13
C PHE A 196 1.06 8.66 -21.84
N ARG A 197 1.05 8.26 -20.56
CA ARG A 197 0.59 6.95 -20.08
C ARG A 197 -0.42 7.12 -18.97
N ILE A 198 -1.31 6.15 -18.85
CA ILE A 198 -2.35 6.11 -17.84
C ILE A 198 -2.20 4.81 -17.05
N LEU A 199 -2.13 4.94 -15.73
CA LEU A 199 -2.18 3.85 -14.77
C LEU A 199 -3.44 3.99 -13.92
N LEU A 200 -4.33 3.01 -14.02
CA LEU A 200 -5.53 2.94 -13.17
C LEU A 200 -5.28 1.99 -12.01
N THR A 201 -5.72 2.35 -10.80
CA THR A 201 -5.82 1.40 -9.70
C THR A 201 -7.27 1.09 -9.38
N MET A 202 -7.56 -0.16 -9.07
CA MET A 202 -8.93 -0.60 -8.79
C MET A 202 -8.97 -1.79 -7.84
N ARG A 203 -10.14 -2.02 -7.23
CA ARG A 203 -10.38 -3.21 -6.39
C ARG A 203 -10.72 -4.46 -7.17
N GLN A 204 -11.53 -4.31 -8.21
CA GLN A 204 -12.02 -5.41 -9.05
C GLN A 204 -10.98 -5.82 -10.11
N GLU A 205 -11.26 -6.93 -10.78
CA GLU A 205 -10.46 -7.36 -11.92
C GLU A 205 -10.61 -6.38 -13.09
N ALA A 206 -9.51 -6.15 -13.81
CA ALA A 206 -9.50 -5.20 -14.92
C ALA A 206 -10.54 -5.55 -15.98
N ASP A 207 -10.68 -6.84 -16.33
CA ASP A 207 -11.62 -7.30 -17.36
C ASP A 207 -13.07 -6.90 -17.06
N SER A 208 -13.47 -6.98 -15.78
CA SER A 208 -14.80 -6.55 -15.33
C SER A 208 -14.96 -5.04 -15.50
N PHE A 209 -13.98 -4.27 -15.03
CA PHE A 209 -13.98 -2.80 -15.17
C PHE A 209 -14.00 -2.35 -16.64
N ILE A 210 -13.19 -2.95 -17.51
CA ILE A 210 -13.10 -2.61 -18.94
C ILE A 210 -14.41 -2.94 -19.66
N THR A 211 -15.06 -4.05 -19.29
CA THR A 211 -16.36 -4.44 -19.85
C THR A 211 -17.46 -3.47 -19.42
N GLU A 212 -17.56 -3.17 -18.12
CA GLU A 212 -18.55 -2.25 -17.55
C GLU A 212 -18.42 -0.84 -18.15
N THR A 213 -17.19 -0.33 -18.23
CA THR A 213 -16.90 0.99 -18.79
C THR A 213 -16.96 1.05 -20.33
N ARG A 214 -17.20 -0.09 -21.00
CA ARG A 214 -17.22 -0.23 -22.47
C ARG A 214 -15.91 0.27 -23.12
N LEU A 215 -14.79 -0.04 -22.48
CA LEU A 215 -13.45 0.26 -22.97
C LEU A 215 -12.82 -0.95 -23.69
N THR A 216 -13.61 -1.95 -24.08
CA THR A 216 -13.16 -3.19 -24.75
C THR A 216 -12.42 -2.97 -26.06
N ASN A 217 -12.54 -1.78 -26.65
CA ASN A 217 -11.83 -1.40 -27.88
C ASN A 217 -10.39 -0.93 -27.64
N TYR A 218 -9.95 -0.84 -26.38
CA TYR A 218 -8.61 -0.42 -26.00
C TYR A 218 -7.83 -1.62 -25.49
N ALA A 219 -6.58 -1.77 -25.97
CA ALA A 219 -5.65 -2.70 -25.37
C ALA A 219 -5.35 -2.29 -23.93
N TYR A 220 -5.21 -3.26 -23.02
CA TYR A 220 -4.80 -3.00 -21.65
C TYR A 220 -3.88 -4.11 -21.13
N LYS A 221 -3.04 -3.74 -20.17
CA LYS A 221 -2.17 -4.65 -19.42
C LYS A 221 -2.57 -4.54 -17.96
N ALA A 222 -3.06 -5.64 -17.41
CA ALA A 222 -3.51 -5.70 -16.03
C ALA A 222 -2.55 -6.48 -15.16
N GLN A 223 -2.46 -6.09 -13.90
CA GLN A 223 -1.63 -6.75 -12.93
C GLN A 223 -2.26 -6.70 -11.55
N THR A 224 -2.37 -7.87 -10.91
CA THR A 224 -3.02 -7.99 -9.61
C THR A 224 -2.00 -7.98 -8.48
N MET A 225 -2.12 -7.00 -7.59
CA MET A 225 -1.39 -6.95 -6.34
C MET A 225 -2.02 -7.92 -5.33
N ARG A 226 -1.20 -8.85 -4.83
CA ARG A 226 -1.58 -9.85 -3.82
C ARG A 226 -0.96 -9.50 -2.47
N ASP A 227 -1.19 -10.33 -1.45
CA ASP A 227 -0.52 -10.21 -0.15
C ASP A 227 1.01 -10.23 -0.29
N LEU A 228 1.72 -9.85 0.77
CA LEU A 228 3.18 -9.96 0.76
C LEU A 228 3.58 -11.44 0.68
N ASN A 229 4.63 -11.72 -0.10
CA ASN A 229 5.31 -13.01 0.02
C ASN A 229 5.96 -13.12 1.41
N SER A 230 6.35 -14.33 1.82
CA SER A 230 6.87 -14.57 3.16
C SER A 230 8.11 -13.72 3.46
N ASP A 231 9.08 -13.65 2.54
CA ASP A 231 10.34 -12.93 2.76
C ASP A 231 10.13 -11.42 2.91
N ALA A 232 9.24 -10.84 2.10
CA ALA A 232 8.86 -9.43 2.21
C ALA A 232 8.10 -9.14 3.49
N ALA A 233 7.20 -10.03 3.92
CA ALA A 233 6.46 -9.86 5.16
C ALA A 233 7.38 -9.96 6.40
N VAL A 234 8.35 -10.88 6.38
CA VAL A 234 9.40 -10.98 7.41
C VAL A 234 10.27 -9.72 7.41
N SER A 235 10.65 -9.23 6.23
CA SER A 235 11.44 -7.99 6.09
C SER A 235 10.68 -6.78 6.64
N PHE A 236 9.41 -6.64 6.27
CA PHE A 236 8.50 -5.63 6.79
C PHE A 236 8.40 -5.70 8.32
N LEU A 237 8.37 -6.90 8.88
CA LEU A 237 8.28 -7.10 10.32
C LEU A 237 9.59 -6.73 11.05
N ARG A 238 10.74 -7.13 10.52
CA ARG A 238 12.04 -7.05 11.23
C ARG A 238 12.79 -5.75 11.03
N GLN A 239 12.77 -5.19 9.83
CA GLN A 239 13.66 -4.09 9.48
C GLN A 239 13.27 -2.75 10.12
N PRO A 240 11.98 -2.37 10.24
CA PRO A 240 11.59 -1.06 10.76
C PRO A 240 11.90 -0.82 12.25
N VAL A 241 12.29 -1.86 12.99
CA VAL A 241 12.33 -1.83 14.45
C VAL A 241 13.65 -2.31 15.04
N PRO A 242 14.05 -1.75 16.20
CA PRO A 242 15.28 -2.16 16.89
C PRO A 242 15.09 -3.41 17.76
N TYR A 243 13.85 -3.85 18.02
CA TYR A 243 13.59 -4.94 18.96
C TYR A 243 13.71 -6.31 18.29
N ARG A 244 14.07 -7.31 19.10
CA ARG A 244 14.17 -8.70 18.63
C ARG A 244 12.79 -9.35 18.56
N LEU A 245 12.58 -10.09 17.48
CA LEU A 245 11.43 -10.98 17.30
C LEU A 245 11.94 -12.40 17.13
N TYR A 246 11.45 -13.30 17.97
CA TYR A 246 11.74 -14.73 17.83
C TYR A 246 10.88 -15.34 16.72
N GLY A 247 11.37 -16.44 16.14
CA GLY A 247 10.71 -17.11 15.01
C GLY A 247 9.25 -17.48 15.25
N ASP A 248 8.88 -17.86 16.49
CA ASP A 248 7.49 -18.20 16.82
C ASP A 248 6.58 -16.97 16.86
N VAL A 249 7.09 -15.85 17.37
CA VAL A 249 6.37 -14.57 17.41
C VAL A 249 6.12 -14.08 15.98
N GLU A 250 7.14 -14.14 15.14
CA GLU A 250 7.04 -13.81 13.72
C GLU A 250 6.02 -14.69 13.00
N ARG A 251 6.13 -16.02 13.12
CA ARG A 251 5.18 -16.96 12.51
C ARG A 251 3.76 -16.67 12.98
N TYR A 252 3.56 -16.37 14.26
CA TYR A 252 2.25 -16.01 14.81
C TYR A 252 1.69 -14.71 14.21
N VAL A 253 2.52 -13.65 14.11
CA VAL A 253 2.13 -12.37 13.49
C VAL A 253 1.76 -12.56 12.02
N LEU A 254 2.58 -13.30 11.26
CA LEU A 254 2.33 -13.55 9.84
C LEU A 254 1.08 -14.39 9.60
N ALA A 255 0.83 -15.41 10.44
CA ALA A 255 -0.38 -16.21 10.39
C ALA A 255 -1.63 -15.40 10.74
N LEU A 256 -1.56 -14.57 11.79
CA LEU A 256 -2.67 -13.72 12.23
C LEU A 256 -3.08 -12.69 11.16
N THR A 257 -2.08 -12.09 10.50
CA THR A 257 -2.29 -11.05 9.48
C THR A 257 -2.49 -11.60 8.09
N GLN A 258 -2.28 -12.90 7.89
CA GLN A 258 -2.22 -13.57 6.59
C GLN A 258 -1.24 -12.90 5.61
N ARG A 259 -0.24 -12.16 6.12
CA ARG A 259 0.71 -11.33 5.34
C ARG A 259 0.06 -10.18 4.57
N HIS A 260 -1.16 -9.79 4.92
CA HIS A 260 -1.81 -8.64 4.32
C HIS A 260 -1.13 -7.34 4.83
N PRO A 261 -0.59 -6.47 3.94
CA PRO A 261 0.20 -5.30 4.32
C PRO A 261 -0.46 -4.41 5.36
N TYR A 262 -1.75 -4.06 5.16
CA TYR A 262 -2.47 -3.19 6.08
C TYR A 262 -2.55 -3.77 7.50
N TYR A 263 -2.94 -5.04 7.65
CA TYR A 263 -3.04 -5.65 8.98
C TYR A 263 -1.67 -5.84 9.62
N LEU A 264 -0.66 -6.15 8.82
CA LEU A 264 0.72 -6.26 9.28
C LEU A 264 1.23 -4.92 9.80
N GLN A 265 1.08 -3.84 9.03
CA GLN A 265 1.41 -2.47 9.44
C GLN A 265 0.67 -2.09 10.72
N GLN A 266 -0.64 -2.35 10.78
CA GLN A 266 -1.47 -2.00 11.93
C GLN A 266 -1.04 -2.73 13.21
N LEU A 267 -0.85 -4.05 13.13
CA LEU A 267 -0.41 -4.86 14.27
C LEU A 267 1.00 -4.47 14.72
N CYS A 268 1.94 -4.32 13.79
CA CYS A 268 3.32 -3.99 14.10
C CYS A 268 3.46 -2.59 14.70
N GLY A 269 2.71 -1.62 14.21
CA GLY A 269 2.69 -0.29 14.79
C GLY A 269 2.18 -0.31 16.24
N LEU A 270 1.12 -1.06 16.54
CA LEU A 270 0.64 -1.23 17.91
C LEU A 270 1.62 -2.00 18.80
N LEU A 271 2.31 -3.01 18.26
CA LEU A 271 3.38 -3.73 18.97
C LEU A 271 4.55 -2.82 19.31
N PHE A 272 4.94 -1.94 18.38
CA PHE A 272 5.97 -0.92 18.62
C PHE A 272 5.57 0.04 19.74
N GLU A 273 4.31 0.51 19.74
CA GLU A 273 3.80 1.35 20.82
C GLU A 273 3.88 0.65 22.17
N ARG A 274 3.45 -0.61 22.23
CA ARG A 274 3.53 -1.41 23.44
C ARG A 274 4.98 -1.60 23.92
N TRP A 275 5.88 -1.96 23.00
CA TRP A 275 7.32 -2.09 23.29
C TRP A 275 7.88 -0.80 23.91
N ARG A 276 7.51 0.35 23.32
CA ARG A 276 7.91 1.67 23.77
C ARG A 276 7.36 2.01 25.15
N THR A 277 6.04 1.92 25.33
CA THR A 277 5.34 2.32 26.58
C THR A 277 5.82 1.52 27.78
N TYR A 278 5.97 0.20 27.63
CA TYR A 278 6.37 -0.68 28.73
C TYR A 278 7.89 -0.91 28.79
N LYS A 279 8.67 -0.19 27.96
CA LYS A 279 10.13 -0.32 27.86
C LYS A 279 10.59 -1.78 27.74
N LEU A 280 9.84 -2.60 27.00
CA LEU A 280 10.11 -4.03 26.87
C LEU A 280 11.49 -4.25 26.25
N ARG A 281 12.15 -5.35 26.63
CA ARG A 281 13.40 -5.79 26.00
C ARG A 281 13.12 -6.52 24.68
N GLU A 282 12.03 -7.26 24.64
CA GLU A 282 11.61 -8.09 23.52
C GLU A 282 10.08 -8.14 23.45
N ILE A 283 9.55 -8.49 22.27
CA ILE A 283 8.11 -8.73 22.07
C ILE A 283 7.87 -10.23 22.13
N THR A 284 6.96 -10.65 23.01
CA THR A 284 6.59 -12.07 23.21
C THR A 284 5.27 -12.42 22.52
N LEU A 285 4.93 -13.70 22.46
CA LEU A 285 3.60 -14.16 21.99
C LEU A 285 2.45 -13.57 22.82
N ALA A 286 2.66 -13.38 24.12
CA ALA A 286 1.65 -12.79 25.00
C ALA A 286 1.37 -11.32 24.63
N ASP A 287 2.40 -10.58 24.24
CA ASP A 287 2.25 -9.19 23.77
C ASP A 287 1.47 -9.12 22.46
N VAL A 288 1.76 -10.01 21.51
CA VAL A 288 0.99 -10.10 20.25
C VAL A 288 -0.46 -10.46 20.52
N ALA A 289 -0.72 -11.45 21.38
CA ALA A 289 -2.08 -11.83 21.73
C ALA A 289 -2.85 -10.70 22.43
N LEU A 290 -2.19 -9.94 23.30
CA LEU A 290 -2.78 -8.80 23.99
C LEU A 290 -3.11 -7.67 23.01
N VAL A 291 -2.19 -7.31 22.12
CA VAL A 291 -2.43 -6.28 21.10
C VAL A 291 -3.51 -6.70 20.11
N ALA A 292 -3.49 -7.94 19.63
CA ALA A 292 -4.50 -8.47 18.71
C ALA A 292 -5.91 -8.52 19.32
N ARG A 293 -6.02 -8.55 20.65
CA ARG A 293 -7.30 -8.47 21.38
C ARG A 293 -7.68 -7.05 21.79
N SER A 294 -6.79 -6.07 21.57
CA SER A 294 -7.07 -4.69 21.92
C SER A 294 -8.19 -4.12 21.06
N GLU A 295 -8.97 -3.21 21.65
CA GLU A 295 -10.07 -2.55 20.94
C GLU A 295 -9.57 -1.79 19.70
N ALA A 296 -8.36 -1.22 19.78
CA ALA A 296 -7.72 -0.55 18.65
C ALA A 296 -7.56 -1.47 17.43
N TYR A 297 -7.16 -2.73 17.65
CA TYR A 297 -7.04 -3.71 16.57
C TYR A 297 -8.40 -4.22 16.09
N LEU A 298 -9.37 -4.38 16.99
CA LEU A 298 -10.71 -4.85 16.64
C LEU A 298 -11.53 -3.82 15.85
N ARG A 299 -11.17 -2.53 15.91
CA ARG A 299 -11.81 -1.45 15.13
C ARG A 299 -11.35 -1.39 13.66
N LEU A 300 -10.37 -2.20 13.25
CA LEU A 300 -9.92 -2.29 11.86
C LEU A 300 -11.09 -2.75 10.96
N LYS A 301 -11.14 -2.24 9.72
CA LYS A 301 -12.19 -2.57 8.74
C LYS A 301 -11.59 -3.20 7.47
N PRO A 302 -11.92 -4.46 7.15
CA PRO A 302 -12.66 -5.42 7.98
C PRO A 302 -11.87 -5.86 9.22
N PRO A 303 -12.54 -6.24 10.33
CA PRO A 303 -11.84 -6.79 11.49
C PRO A 303 -11.31 -8.17 11.12
N LEU A 304 -10.05 -8.45 11.45
CA LEU A 304 -9.53 -9.81 11.36
C LEU A 304 -10.23 -10.66 12.41
N HIS A 305 -11.01 -11.65 11.99
CA HIS A 305 -11.69 -12.54 12.91
C HIS A 305 -10.66 -13.37 13.69
N PRO A 306 -10.53 -13.21 15.02
CA PRO A 306 -9.58 -13.98 15.82
C PRO A 306 -9.89 -15.48 15.83
N ARG A 307 -11.05 -15.89 15.31
CA ARG A 307 -11.56 -17.27 15.33
C ARG A 307 -10.68 -18.29 14.61
N MET A 308 -9.69 -17.87 13.82
CA MET A 308 -8.80 -18.81 13.12
C MET A 308 -7.43 -19.01 13.78
N VAL A 309 -7.08 -18.26 14.83
CA VAL A 309 -5.71 -18.25 15.35
C VAL A 309 -5.75 -18.12 16.88
N THR A 310 -6.00 -19.24 17.57
CA THR A 310 -5.67 -19.29 19.00
C THR A 310 -4.18 -19.49 19.15
N ALA A 311 -3.55 -18.94 20.19
CA ALA A 311 -2.15 -19.23 20.50
C ALA A 311 -1.90 -20.75 20.57
N ALA A 312 -2.88 -21.51 21.08
CA ALA A 312 -2.85 -22.97 21.11
C ALA A 312 -2.87 -23.60 19.71
N SER A 313 -3.73 -23.13 18.80
CA SER A 313 -3.81 -23.69 17.43
C SER A 313 -2.54 -23.39 16.64
N VAL A 314 -1.94 -22.20 16.78
CA VAL A 314 -0.66 -21.92 16.13
C VAL A 314 0.45 -22.74 16.74
N MET A 315 0.53 -22.85 18.07
CA MET A 315 1.51 -23.73 18.72
C MET A 315 1.35 -25.18 18.25
N GLN A 316 0.12 -25.66 18.02
CA GLN A 316 -0.10 -26.97 17.42
C GLN A 316 0.45 -27.05 15.99
N THR A 317 0.14 -26.10 15.10
CA THR A 317 0.72 -26.09 13.74
C THR A 317 2.25 -26.03 13.76
N LEU A 318 2.83 -25.24 14.67
CA LEU A 318 4.27 -25.14 14.87
C LEU A 318 4.87 -26.47 15.32
N THR A 319 4.21 -27.21 16.22
CA THR A 319 4.66 -28.55 16.60
C THR A 319 4.58 -29.56 15.45
N TRP A 320 3.58 -29.45 14.58
CA TRP A 320 3.45 -30.32 13.41
C TRP A 320 4.49 -30.01 12.34
N GLU A 321 4.77 -28.75 12.04
CA GLU A 321 5.81 -28.35 11.08
C GLU A 321 7.21 -28.67 11.57
N ASN A 322 7.51 -28.45 12.86
CA ASN A 322 8.80 -28.82 13.44
C ASN A 322 8.99 -30.35 13.39
N LYS A 323 7.93 -31.13 13.65
CA LYS A 323 7.96 -32.59 13.45
C LYS A 323 8.12 -32.96 11.97
N ALA A 324 7.41 -32.30 11.06
CA ALA A 324 7.52 -32.55 9.63
C ALA A 324 8.93 -32.22 9.09
N ALA A 325 9.58 -31.19 9.61
CA ALA A 325 10.98 -30.87 9.31
C ALA A 325 11.95 -31.91 9.90
N GLU A 326 11.64 -32.51 11.05
CA GLU A 326 12.37 -33.68 11.57
C GLU A 326 12.20 -34.91 10.65
N PHE A 327 10.99 -35.14 10.12
CA PHE A 327 10.70 -36.24 9.20
C PHE A 327 11.20 -36.00 7.76
N ALA A 328 11.36 -34.73 7.36
CA ALA A 328 11.89 -34.33 6.05
C ALA A 328 13.42 -34.30 6.01
N LYS A 329 14.11 -34.68 7.10
CA LYS A 329 15.51 -35.09 6.98
C LYS A 329 15.57 -36.23 5.96
N PRO A 330 16.31 -36.08 4.85
CA PRO A 330 16.38 -37.12 3.85
C PRO A 330 16.84 -38.40 4.54
N ASN A 331 16.06 -39.46 4.39
CA ASN A 331 16.48 -40.83 4.66
C ASN A 331 17.58 -41.22 3.66
N GLY A 332 18.70 -40.51 3.70
CA GLY A 332 19.94 -40.80 3.02
C GLY A 332 20.68 -41.81 3.88
N ARG A 333 20.59 -43.07 3.47
CA ARG A 333 21.20 -44.27 4.06
C ARG A 333 22.75 -44.27 4.04
N GLY A 334 23.39 -43.10 4.14
CA GLY A 334 24.83 -42.89 3.99
C GLY A 334 25.53 -42.10 5.10
N SER A 335 24.88 -41.82 6.24
CA SER A 335 25.47 -41.03 7.34
C SER A 335 25.48 -41.73 8.69
N SER A 336 25.82 -43.02 8.73
CA SER A 336 26.18 -43.70 10.00
C SER A 336 27.69 -43.70 10.26
N ILE A 337 28.52 -43.51 9.22
CA ILE A 337 29.98 -43.52 9.36
C ILE A 337 30.47 -42.29 10.13
N GLY A 338 29.88 -41.11 9.88
CA GLY A 338 30.29 -39.87 10.56
C GLY A 338 29.96 -39.84 12.06
N LEU A 339 28.81 -40.39 12.46
CA LEU A 339 28.40 -40.40 13.86
C LEU A 339 29.18 -41.45 14.67
N VAL A 340 29.47 -42.61 14.09
CA VAL A 340 30.34 -43.62 14.70
C VAL A 340 31.77 -43.10 14.83
N ALA A 341 32.30 -42.42 13.80
CA ALA A 341 33.63 -41.80 13.88
C ALA A 341 33.69 -40.71 14.97
N LEU A 342 32.64 -39.90 15.11
CA LEU A 342 32.59 -38.86 16.16
C LEU A 342 32.52 -39.48 17.57
N VAL A 343 31.74 -40.54 17.76
CA VAL A 343 31.69 -41.26 19.04
C VAL A 343 33.05 -41.89 19.35
N ILE A 344 33.74 -42.49 18.36
CA ILE A 344 35.09 -43.03 18.54
C ILE A 344 36.08 -41.93 18.92
N ILE A 345 36.03 -40.76 18.27
CA ILE A 345 36.89 -39.62 18.60
C ILE A 345 36.66 -39.13 20.04
N VAL A 346 35.39 -39.03 20.47
CA VAL A 346 35.05 -38.62 21.84
C VAL A 346 35.53 -39.66 22.86
N VAL A 347 35.37 -40.95 22.58
CA VAL A 347 35.85 -42.03 23.44
C VAL A 347 37.38 -42.03 23.52
N LEU A 348 38.08 -41.82 22.40
CA LEU A 348 39.54 -41.72 22.38
C LEU A 348 40.06 -40.48 23.12
N LEU A 349 39.38 -39.34 23.01
CA LEU A 349 39.68 -38.13 23.77
C LEU A 349 39.50 -38.36 25.29
N MET A 350 38.40 -39.01 25.69
CA MET A 350 38.14 -39.34 27.08
C MET A 350 39.14 -40.36 27.62
N ALA A 351 39.53 -41.36 26.84
CA ALA A 351 40.56 -42.32 27.20
C ALA A 351 41.95 -41.66 27.32
N GLY A 352 42.30 -40.74 26.41
CA GLY A 352 43.52 -39.93 26.50
C GLY A 352 43.56 -39.05 27.75
N LEU A 353 42.43 -38.45 28.12
CA LEU A 353 42.29 -37.68 29.36
C LEU A 353 42.45 -38.52 30.64
N LEU A 354 42.16 -39.82 30.57
CA LEU A 354 42.32 -40.75 31.70
C LEU A 354 43.73 -41.37 31.78
N ALA A 355 44.48 -41.40 30.68
CA ALA A 355 45.79 -42.04 30.60
C ALA A 355 46.98 -41.13 30.98
N VAL A 356 46.76 -39.83 31.18
CA VAL A 356 47.81 -38.88 31.60
C VAL A 356 47.71 -38.65 33.12
N PRO A 357 48.63 -39.18 33.93
CA PRO A 357 48.67 -38.89 35.36
C PRO A 357 49.10 -37.43 35.56
N GLY A 358 48.21 -36.59 36.11
CA GLY A 358 48.54 -35.21 36.51
C GLY A 358 47.63 -34.11 35.96
N THR A 359 46.74 -34.37 35.01
CA THR A 359 45.91 -33.32 34.37
C THR A 359 44.59 -33.00 35.09
N ARG A 360 44.20 -33.80 36.10
CA ARG A 360 42.94 -33.59 36.83
C ARG A 360 42.94 -32.35 37.73
N GLN A 361 44.09 -31.92 38.23
CA GLN A 361 44.20 -30.78 39.14
C GLN A 361 44.10 -29.43 38.40
N SER A 362 44.72 -29.32 37.23
CA SER A 362 44.73 -28.07 36.44
C SER A 362 43.38 -27.74 35.79
N LEU A 363 42.53 -28.74 35.52
CA LEU A 363 41.20 -28.53 34.94
C LEU A 363 40.14 -28.11 35.97
N LEU A 364 40.32 -28.46 37.25
CA LEU A 364 39.42 -28.04 38.33
C LEU A 364 39.70 -26.60 38.79
N GLU A 365 40.95 -26.13 38.72
CA GLU A 365 41.29 -24.72 38.98
C GLU A 365 40.84 -23.78 37.84
N ALA A 366 40.87 -24.24 36.58
CA ALA A 366 40.41 -23.45 35.44
C ALA A 366 38.88 -23.29 35.37
N ALA A 367 38.12 -24.17 36.04
CA ALA A 367 36.66 -24.17 36.00
C ALA A 367 36.00 -23.19 36.99
N GLY A 368 36.76 -22.49 37.84
CA GLY A 368 36.27 -21.34 38.62
C GLY A 368 35.09 -21.59 39.57
N LEU A 369 34.80 -22.85 39.91
CA LEU A 369 33.74 -23.22 40.85
C LEU A 369 34.29 -23.22 42.28
N VAL A 370 34.58 -22.03 42.82
CA VAL A 370 34.73 -21.80 44.25
C VAL A 370 33.48 -21.06 44.73
N GLU A 371 32.66 -21.77 45.51
CA GLU A 371 31.58 -21.24 46.33
C GLU A 371 32.14 -20.16 47.26
N THR A 372 31.78 -18.90 47.02
CA THR A 372 31.97 -17.82 47.98
C THR A 372 30.63 -17.40 48.57
N ALA A 373 30.63 -17.37 49.90
CA ALA A 373 29.49 -17.21 50.77
C ALA A 373 28.84 -15.81 50.70
N VAL A 374 27.55 -15.83 51.04
CA VAL A 374 26.63 -14.69 51.19
C VAL A 374 27.12 -13.68 52.24
N PRO A 375 27.04 -12.37 51.97
CA PRO A 375 26.88 -11.37 53.01
C PRO A 375 25.45 -10.81 53.03
N THR A 376 24.81 -10.98 54.17
CA THR A 376 23.59 -10.29 54.62
C THR A 376 23.89 -8.80 54.78
N ALA A 377 23.18 -7.94 54.04
CA ALA A 377 23.17 -6.50 54.27
C ALA A 377 21.77 -6.06 54.74
N THR A 378 21.68 -5.72 56.02
CA THR A 378 20.61 -4.95 56.64
C THR A 378 20.60 -3.54 56.08
N LEU A 379 19.47 -3.09 55.53
CA LEU A 379 19.29 -1.73 55.02
C LEU A 379 18.21 -1.01 55.83
N ASP A 380 18.68 -0.06 56.62
CA ASP A 380 17.93 0.86 57.48
C ASP A 380 17.40 2.02 56.61
N VAL A 381 16.07 2.17 56.53
CA VAL A 381 15.43 3.25 55.77
C VAL A 381 14.92 4.31 56.74
N ARG A 382 15.74 5.34 56.91
CA ARG A 382 15.40 6.58 57.60
C ARG A 382 14.60 7.47 56.66
N ALA A 383 13.38 7.81 57.05
CA ALA A 383 12.52 8.74 56.32
C ALA A 383 12.98 10.19 56.53
N THR A 384 13.31 10.88 55.44
CA THR A 384 13.52 12.34 55.43
C THR A 384 12.47 12.96 54.53
N VAL A 385 11.49 13.62 55.16
CA VAL A 385 10.51 14.49 54.50
C VAL A 385 11.18 15.84 54.29
N VAL A 386 11.35 16.26 53.04
CA VAL A 386 11.69 17.64 52.69
C VAL A 386 10.51 18.21 51.92
N MET A 387 9.78 19.12 52.57
CA MET A 387 8.88 20.06 51.92
C MET A 387 9.73 21.17 51.31
N GLU A 388 9.54 21.45 50.02
CA GLU A 388 9.91 22.74 49.46
C GLU A 388 8.74 23.28 48.65
N THR A 389 8.17 24.35 49.20
CA THR A 389 7.02 25.09 48.72
C THR A 389 7.56 26.40 48.16
N THR A 390 7.45 26.60 46.85
CA THR A 390 7.60 27.96 46.29
C THR A 390 6.56 28.17 45.20
N GLN A 391 5.44 28.74 45.63
CA GLN A 391 4.33 29.19 44.80
C GLN A 391 4.56 30.67 44.50
N THR A 392 4.91 31.01 43.26
CA THR A 392 4.97 32.42 42.82
C THR A 392 3.62 32.80 42.23
N ALA A 393 2.90 33.67 42.95
CA ALA A 393 1.69 34.33 42.49
C ALA A 393 2.02 35.43 41.48
N VAL A 394 1.30 35.48 40.36
CA VAL A 394 1.10 36.71 39.59
C VAL A 394 -0.41 36.89 39.38
N ALA A 395 -0.87 38.08 39.73
CA ALA A 395 -2.25 38.48 39.84
C ALA A 395 -2.78 39.14 38.55
N VAL A 396 -4.03 38.78 38.22
CA VAL A 396 -5.18 39.62 37.82
C VAL A 396 -5.07 40.55 36.60
N ALA A 397 -5.92 40.29 35.59
CA ALA A 397 -6.80 41.26 34.92
C ALA A 397 -7.88 40.48 34.11
N ALA A 398 -9.16 40.53 34.50
CA ALA A 398 -10.26 41.30 33.86
C ALA A 398 -10.57 40.90 32.40
N LEU A 399 -11.79 40.84 31.86
CA LEU A 399 -13.20 40.85 32.30
C LEU A 399 -13.98 40.54 31.00
N ALA A 400 -15.01 39.68 31.07
CA ALA A 400 -16.18 39.49 30.19
C ALA A 400 -16.13 39.77 28.66
N THR A 401 -16.72 38.86 27.86
CA THR A 401 -17.95 39.16 27.05
C THR A 401 -18.58 37.85 26.56
N HIS A 402 -19.82 37.61 26.98
CA HIS A 402 -20.68 36.54 26.47
C HIS A 402 -21.12 36.84 25.04
N THR A 403 -20.94 35.89 24.12
CA THR A 403 -21.50 35.96 22.76
C THR A 403 -22.85 35.25 22.74
N PRO A 404 -23.96 35.91 22.37
CA PRO A 404 -25.26 35.26 22.25
C PRO A 404 -25.37 34.39 20.99
N THR A 405 -26.00 33.23 21.16
CA THR A 405 -26.40 32.28 20.11
C THR A 405 -27.47 32.89 19.20
N PRO A 406 -27.37 32.77 17.85
CA PRO A 406 -28.41 33.27 16.97
C PRO A 406 -29.68 32.40 17.00
N THR A 407 -30.81 33.09 17.17
CA THR A 407 -32.18 32.59 17.06
C THR A 407 -32.48 32.12 15.63
N LEU A 408 -33.02 30.91 15.49
CA LEU A 408 -33.49 30.36 14.21
C LEU A 408 -34.80 31.05 13.79
N THR A 409 -34.76 31.73 12.64
CA THR A 409 -35.93 32.27 11.95
C THR A 409 -36.72 31.12 11.30
N PRO A 410 -38.05 31.03 11.47
CA PRO A 410 -38.85 30.00 10.80
C PRO A 410 -38.94 30.26 9.29
N THR A 411 -38.46 29.29 8.51
CA THR A 411 -38.64 29.26 7.05
C THR A 411 -40.10 28.95 6.72
N MET A 412 -40.76 29.89 6.04
CA MET A 412 -42.10 29.69 5.48
C MET A 412 -42.05 28.58 4.41
N THR A 413 -42.84 27.53 4.61
CA THR A 413 -43.08 26.47 3.62
C THR A 413 -43.94 27.02 2.48
N PRO A 414 -43.47 27.01 1.21
CA PRO A 414 -44.35 27.34 0.09
C PRO A 414 -45.32 26.18 -0.19
N THR A 415 -46.61 26.50 -0.18
CA THR A 415 -47.69 25.64 -0.66
C THR A 415 -47.50 25.37 -2.15
N LEU A 416 -47.36 24.10 -2.53
CA LEU A 416 -47.25 23.68 -3.93
C LEU A 416 -48.63 23.78 -4.61
N THR A 417 -48.71 24.62 -5.63
CA THR A 417 -49.81 24.68 -6.60
C THR A 417 -49.87 23.38 -7.41
N PRO A 418 -51.05 22.78 -7.65
CA PRO A 418 -51.17 21.55 -8.41
C PRO A 418 -50.77 21.75 -9.89
N THR A 419 -49.73 21.03 -10.32
CA THR A 419 -49.29 20.94 -11.71
C THR A 419 -50.33 20.19 -12.55
N ALA A 420 -50.73 20.80 -13.66
CA ALA A 420 -51.66 20.22 -14.62
C ALA A 420 -51.12 18.91 -15.22
N VAL A 421 -51.99 17.91 -15.31
CA VAL A 421 -51.74 16.59 -15.91
C VAL A 421 -51.49 16.77 -17.43
N PRO A 422 -50.35 16.33 -17.98
CA PRO A 422 -50.14 16.36 -19.42
C PRO A 422 -50.99 15.29 -20.13
N SER A 423 -51.69 15.71 -21.19
CA SER A 423 -52.37 14.80 -22.13
C SER A 423 -51.37 13.88 -22.83
N PRO A 424 -51.73 12.62 -23.10
CA PRO A 424 -50.86 11.68 -23.80
C PRO A 424 -50.63 12.11 -25.26
N THR A 425 -49.37 12.32 -25.62
CA THR A 425 -48.92 12.53 -26.99
C THR A 425 -48.89 11.18 -27.72
N GLU A 426 -49.56 11.09 -28.86
CA GLU A 426 -49.57 9.91 -29.72
C GLU A 426 -48.16 9.52 -30.16
N THR A 427 -47.85 8.22 -30.02
CA THR A 427 -46.56 7.63 -30.39
C THR A 427 -46.50 7.44 -31.91
N PRO A 428 -45.53 8.04 -32.63
CA PRO A 428 -45.41 7.86 -34.07
C PRO A 428 -44.95 6.43 -34.41
N HIS A 429 -45.65 5.79 -35.33
CA HIS A 429 -45.27 4.48 -35.87
C HIS A 429 -43.98 4.57 -36.69
N PRO A 430 -43.04 3.63 -36.51
CA PRO A 430 -41.81 3.60 -37.30
C PRO A 430 -42.09 3.23 -38.77
N PRO A 431 -41.40 3.85 -39.73
CA PRO A 431 -41.55 3.54 -41.15
C PRO A 431 -41.01 2.15 -41.47
N THR A 432 -41.76 1.43 -42.30
CA THR A 432 -41.44 0.08 -42.80
C THR A 432 -40.11 0.09 -43.57
N PRO A 433 -39.19 -0.86 -43.31
CA PRO A 433 -37.90 -0.91 -43.99
C PRO A 433 -38.05 -1.22 -45.49
N PRO A 434 -37.21 -0.61 -46.36
CA PRO A 434 -37.22 -0.88 -47.79
C PRO A 434 -36.79 -2.32 -48.11
N PRO A 435 -37.29 -2.91 -49.21
CA PRO A 435 -36.95 -4.26 -49.61
C PRO A 435 -35.46 -4.38 -49.99
N PRO A 436 -34.83 -5.55 -49.74
CA PRO A 436 -33.43 -5.77 -50.04
C PRO A 436 -33.16 -5.72 -51.55
N PRO A 437 -31.96 -5.26 -51.97
CA PRO A 437 -31.58 -5.23 -53.38
C PRO A 437 -31.43 -6.64 -53.95
N PRO A 438 -31.72 -6.83 -55.25
CA PRO A 438 -31.56 -8.13 -55.91
C PRO A 438 -30.09 -8.56 -55.95
N PRO A 439 -29.81 -9.88 -55.90
CA PRO A 439 -28.45 -10.40 -55.94
C PRO A 439 -27.77 -10.10 -57.29
N PRO A 440 -26.44 -9.88 -57.28
CA PRO A 440 -25.68 -9.65 -58.50
C PRO A 440 -25.68 -10.89 -59.42
N PRO A 441 -25.63 -10.70 -60.74
CA PRO A 441 -25.56 -11.79 -61.70
C PRO A 441 -24.25 -12.58 -61.55
N PRO A 442 -24.26 -13.89 -61.84
CA PRO A 442 -23.07 -14.73 -61.74
C PRO A 442 -22.00 -14.30 -62.76
N PRO A 443 -20.71 -14.45 -62.41
CA PRO A 443 -19.61 -14.13 -63.31
C PRO A 443 -19.61 -15.07 -64.54
N PRO A 444 -19.19 -14.57 -65.71
CA PRO A 444 -19.07 -15.39 -66.91
C PRO A 444 -18.01 -16.49 -66.72
N PRO A 445 -18.16 -17.65 -67.39
CA PRO A 445 -17.20 -18.74 -67.31
C PRO A 445 -15.83 -18.31 -67.85
N PRO A 446 -14.73 -18.83 -67.26
CA PRO A 446 -13.38 -18.54 -67.73
C PRO A 446 -13.12 -19.11 -69.14
N PRO A 447 -12.23 -18.46 -69.92
CA PRO A 447 -11.92 -18.85 -71.30
C PRO A 447 -11.18 -20.18 -71.43
#